data_AF-A0A6P2ZJA8-F1
#
_entry.id   AF-A0A6P2ZJA8-F1
#
_cell.length_a   1.000
_cell.length_b   1.000
_cell.length_c   1.000
_cell.angle_alpha   90.00
_cell.angle_beta   90.00
_cell.angle_gamma   90.00
#
_symmetry.space_group_name_H-M   'P 1'
#
loop_
_entity.id
_entity.type
_entity.pdbx_description
1 polymer ?
#
loop_
_entity_poly.entity_id
_entity_poly.type
_entity_poly.pdbx_seq_one_letter_code
_entity_poly.pdbx_strand_id
1 'polypeptide(L)'
;MWLSRLGMTICAATISLSPLAHTVLGPSEHIDDLKADPTGIYAFIIRGDNKALVAAQQLKVEDTGIGPPVSLPLIDGVALALKAADATALAQQPGIVQVWYVPRPLFGTYVHVIQSFQYIETMAKPPEPVNLSLGPPGEVMPLNSHIEEPMNEATRRMSARGFIIVFAAGNYYNSIAPNPGVINPWCLPEWVICVGAARPDLKGLWSGSARGKSEDPSTWPDVVANGVDVLSAWPAATPKTLDQKEHDEASELFRKKIPKEKWNEFSLMSGTSQATAQVTRAVSQVAYFIQQAILAHPSAQLGQPLFSITIPQDRLAATGHKLRLTGDLGAKTADGVVITYRWVEPWRLIKQILIDTAIPMKDNSPGEVGAGFVSPEYIDRQFGQYGRAPVAILPVKALP
;
A
#
# COMPACT_ATOMS: atom_id res chain seq x y z
N MET A 1 -40.43 36.70 11.86
CA MET A 1 -39.69 37.86 11.34
C MET A 1 -38.56 38.13 12.33
N TRP A 2 -37.31 38.23 11.85
CA TRP A 2 -36.05 38.34 12.63
C TRP A 2 -35.46 37.03 13.20
N LEU A 3 -34.56 36.43 12.41
CA LEU A 3 -33.39 35.74 12.93
C LEU A 3 -32.20 36.12 12.03
N SER A 4 -31.27 36.84 12.65
CA SER A 4 -30.08 37.43 12.06
C SER A 4 -28.98 36.39 11.83
N ARG A 5 -28.56 36.31 10.57
CA ARG A 5 -27.24 35.97 10.01
C ARG A 5 -26.13 35.65 11.03
N LEU A 6 -25.72 34.38 11.05
CA LEU A 6 -24.32 33.98 11.28
C LEU A 6 -23.85 33.29 10.00
N GLY A 7 -23.22 34.08 9.12
CA GLY A 7 -22.49 33.59 7.96
C GLY A 7 -21.17 33.01 8.46
N MET A 8 -21.12 31.70 8.66
CA MET A 8 -19.92 30.98 8.99
C MET A 8 -19.25 30.58 7.67
N THR A 9 -18.36 31.44 7.19
CA THR A 9 -17.48 31.14 6.05
C THR A 9 -16.54 30.02 6.46
N ILE A 10 -16.70 28.84 5.86
CA ILE A 10 -15.74 27.74 5.97
C ILE A 10 -14.49 28.16 5.20
N CYS A 11 -13.49 28.70 5.89
CA CYS A 11 -12.15 28.83 5.34
C CYS A 11 -11.59 27.42 5.15
N ALA A 12 -11.45 26.97 3.90
CA ALA A 12 -10.56 25.88 3.57
C ALA A 12 -9.15 26.29 4.01
N ALA A 13 -8.67 25.71 5.10
CA ALA A 13 -7.28 25.87 5.52
C ALA A 13 -6.39 25.14 4.51
N THR A 14 -5.86 25.88 3.53
CA THR A 14 -4.65 25.46 2.83
C THR A 14 -3.56 25.40 3.89
N ILE A 15 -3.22 24.19 4.33
CA ILE A 15 -2.01 23.94 5.10
C ILE A 15 -0.86 24.28 4.16
N SER A 16 -0.35 25.50 4.27
CA SER A 16 0.93 25.86 3.68
C SER A 16 2.00 25.14 4.49
N LEU A 17 2.34 23.92 4.07
CA LEU A 17 3.59 23.30 4.49
C LEU A 17 4.70 24.22 4.00
N SER A 18 5.39 24.89 4.93
CA SER A 18 6.68 25.50 4.62
C SER A 18 7.54 24.42 3.95
N PRO A 19 8.11 24.67 2.77
CA PRO A 19 8.95 23.67 2.13
C PRO A 19 10.12 23.42 3.07
N LEU A 20 10.16 22.24 3.69
CA LEU A 20 11.39 21.72 4.26
C LEU A 20 12.44 21.86 3.15
N ALA A 21 13.60 22.41 3.49
CA ALA A 21 14.71 22.49 2.55
C ALA A 21 15.13 21.05 2.22
N HIS A 22 14.47 20.45 1.22
CA HIS A 22 14.74 19.10 0.78
C HIS A 22 16.16 19.08 0.24
N THR A 23 17.04 18.33 0.90
CA THR A 23 18.37 18.07 0.36
C THR A 23 18.20 17.22 -0.89
N VAL A 24 18.78 17.68 -2.00
CA VAL A 24 18.72 16.94 -3.27
C VAL A 24 19.40 15.58 -3.13
N LEU A 25 20.48 15.48 -2.35
CA LEU A 25 21.11 14.22 -1.97
C LEU A 25 20.38 13.61 -0.76
N GLY A 26 20.00 12.34 -0.84
CA GLY A 26 19.38 11.60 0.26
C GLY A 26 19.64 10.08 0.18
N PRO A 27 19.12 9.30 1.15
CA PRO A 27 18.42 9.77 2.35
C PRO A 27 19.40 10.43 3.33
N SER A 28 18.88 11.33 4.18
CA SER A 28 19.69 12.22 5.03
C SER A 28 20.67 11.49 5.96
N GLU A 29 20.27 10.34 6.48
CA GLU A 29 21.02 9.50 7.41
C GLU A 29 22.25 8.83 6.81
N HIS A 30 22.38 8.81 5.47
CA HIS A 30 23.54 8.22 4.78
C HIS A 30 24.47 9.28 4.17
N ILE A 31 24.13 10.56 4.24
CA ILE A 31 24.92 11.61 3.57
C ILE A 31 26.34 11.69 4.13
N ASP A 32 26.52 11.60 5.45
CA ASP A 32 27.84 11.73 6.07
C ASP A 32 28.73 10.51 5.78
N ASP A 33 28.14 9.30 5.75
CA ASP A 33 28.84 8.08 5.34
C ASP A 33 29.32 8.16 3.89
N LEU A 34 28.47 8.65 2.98
CA LEU A 34 28.83 8.85 1.57
C LEU A 34 29.95 9.89 1.41
N LYS A 35 29.95 10.96 2.22
CA LYS A 35 31.03 11.97 2.21
C LYS A 35 32.34 11.43 2.78
N ALA A 36 32.28 10.49 3.71
CA ALA A 36 33.46 9.87 4.31
C ALA A 36 34.19 8.93 3.34
N ASP A 37 33.49 8.33 2.36
CA ASP A 37 34.08 7.56 1.27
C ASP A 37 33.71 8.14 -0.12
N PRO A 38 34.33 9.27 -0.52
CA PRO A 38 34.01 9.95 -1.78
C PRO A 38 34.34 9.11 -3.02
N THR A 39 35.24 8.12 -2.88
CA THR A 39 35.65 7.22 -3.97
C THR A 39 34.81 5.95 -4.05
N GLY A 40 34.08 5.63 -2.99
CA GLY A 40 33.20 4.48 -2.90
C GLY A 40 32.13 4.51 -3.99
N ILE A 41 31.85 3.32 -4.54
CA ILE A 41 30.87 3.14 -5.61
C ILE A 41 29.58 2.62 -5.00
N TYR A 42 28.51 3.37 -5.20
CA TYR A 42 27.20 3.08 -4.61
C TYR A 42 26.11 3.11 -5.67
N ALA A 43 24.98 2.49 -5.36
CA ALA A 43 23.81 2.49 -6.23
C ALA A 43 22.94 3.72 -5.92
N PHE A 44 22.52 4.44 -6.96
CA PHE A 44 21.69 5.62 -6.84
C PHE A 44 20.49 5.57 -7.79
N ILE A 45 19.40 6.19 -7.38
CA ILE A 45 18.30 6.60 -8.26
C ILE A 45 18.32 8.12 -8.32
N ILE A 46 18.45 8.66 -9.53
CA ILE A 46 18.59 10.08 -9.80
C ILE A 46 17.36 10.55 -10.55
N ARG A 47 16.78 11.67 -10.13
CA ARG A 47 15.64 12.30 -10.78
C ARG A 47 15.95 13.73 -11.17
N GLY A 48 15.39 14.16 -12.29
CA GLY A 48 15.65 15.48 -12.85
C GLY A 48 15.08 15.65 -14.24
N ASP A 49 15.37 16.78 -14.88
CA ASP A 49 15.05 16.98 -16.28
C ASP A 49 15.91 16.09 -17.21
N ASN A 50 15.43 15.88 -18.44
CA ASN A 50 16.09 15.00 -19.41
C ASN A 50 17.56 15.39 -19.68
N LYS A 51 17.89 16.69 -19.69
CA LYS A 51 19.25 17.14 -19.96
C LYS A 51 20.18 16.76 -18.81
N ALA A 52 19.72 16.96 -17.57
CA ALA A 52 20.47 16.60 -16.38
C ALA A 52 20.65 15.08 -16.23
N LEU A 53 19.60 14.29 -16.56
CA LEU A 53 19.69 12.82 -16.53
C LEU A 53 20.66 12.25 -17.56
N VAL A 54 20.71 12.82 -18.77
CA VAL A 54 21.70 12.43 -19.79
C VAL A 54 23.12 12.73 -19.30
N ALA A 55 23.34 13.86 -18.64
CA ALA A 55 24.64 14.18 -18.04
C ALA A 55 25.00 13.20 -16.92
N ALA A 56 24.06 12.83 -16.05
CA ALA A 56 24.28 11.86 -14.99
C ALA A 56 24.69 10.47 -15.53
N GLN A 57 24.10 10.03 -16.64
CA GLN A 57 24.44 8.75 -17.28
C GLN A 57 25.88 8.70 -17.80
N GLN A 58 26.48 9.84 -18.14
CA GLN A 58 27.89 9.93 -18.56
C GLN A 58 28.88 9.70 -17.40
N LEU A 59 28.42 9.83 -16.14
CA LEU A 59 29.24 9.64 -14.94
C LEU A 59 29.20 8.20 -14.40
N LYS A 60 28.51 7.29 -15.08
CA LYS A 60 28.36 5.89 -14.65
C LYS A 60 29.73 5.23 -14.44
N VAL A 61 29.78 4.32 -13.47
CA VAL A 61 30.91 3.40 -13.29
C VAL A 61 30.55 2.03 -13.87
N GLU A 62 31.39 1.50 -14.77
CA GLU A 62 31.22 0.16 -15.37
C GLU A 62 31.72 -0.94 -14.42
N ASP A 63 31.28 -2.19 -14.63
CA ASP A 63 31.71 -3.40 -13.88
C ASP A 63 31.52 -3.39 -12.35
N THR A 64 30.44 -2.77 -11.87
CA THR A 64 30.13 -2.66 -10.44
C THR A 64 29.27 -3.82 -9.90
N GLY A 65 28.77 -4.68 -10.79
CA GLY A 65 27.74 -5.68 -10.48
C GLY A 65 26.37 -5.09 -10.13
N ILE A 66 26.14 -3.80 -10.43
CA ILE A 66 24.84 -3.10 -10.34
C ILE A 66 24.16 -3.04 -11.73
N GLY A 67 24.92 -3.34 -12.80
CA GLY A 67 24.43 -3.33 -14.18
C GLY A 67 24.54 -1.96 -14.86
N PRO A 68 24.13 -1.85 -16.13
CA PRO A 68 24.11 -0.59 -16.85
C PRO A 68 23.04 0.37 -16.28
N PRO A 69 23.12 1.68 -16.60
CA PRO A 69 22.07 2.62 -16.24
C PRO A 69 20.69 2.18 -16.76
N VAL A 70 19.68 2.30 -15.91
CA VAL A 70 18.29 1.92 -16.23
C VAL A 70 17.40 3.15 -16.18
N SER A 71 16.71 3.45 -17.29
CA SER A 71 15.73 4.54 -17.35
C SER A 71 14.48 4.19 -16.56
N LEU A 72 14.01 5.15 -15.75
CA LEU A 72 12.81 5.06 -14.91
C LEU A 72 11.86 6.23 -15.23
N PRO A 73 11.25 6.26 -16.43
CA PRO A 73 10.44 7.39 -16.90
C PRO A 73 9.22 7.70 -16.01
N LEU A 74 8.66 6.70 -15.31
CA LEU A 74 7.55 6.94 -14.37
C LEU A 74 7.87 8.05 -13.36
N ILE A 75 9.11 8.13 -12.89
CA ILE A 75 9.54 9.07 -11.85
C ILE A 75 10.49 10.16 -12.36
N ASP A 76 10.60 10.31 -13.68
CA ASP A 76 11.59 11.18 -14.35
C ASP A 76 13.00 10.92 -13.84
N GLY A 77 13.42 9.64 -13.87
CA GLY A 77 14.70 9.24 -13.28
C GLY A 77 15.48 8.18 -14.02
N VAL A 78 16.67 7.93 -13.50
CA VAL A 78 17.61 6.89 -13.95
C VAL A 78 18.23 6.23 -12.73
N ALA A 79 18.38 4.91 -12.77
CA ALA A 79 19.07 4.12 -11.75
C ALA A 79 20.46 3.72 -12.28
N LEU A 80 21.52 3.97 -11.51
CA LEU A 80 22.90 3.67 -11.91
C LEU A 80 23.86 3.61 -10.71
N ALA A 81 25.06 3.09 -10.95
CA ALA A 81 26.16 3.15 -10.00
C ALA A 81 27.03 4.38 -10.24
N LEU A 82 27.36 5.11 -9.18
CA LEU A 82 28.22 6.30 -9.19
C LEU A 82 29.22 6.27 -8.04
N LYS A 83 30.31 7.03 -8.16
CA LYS A 83 31.12 7.40 -6.99
C LYS A 83 30.34 8.37 -6.11
N ALA A 84 30.52 8.32 -4.80
CA ALA A 84 29.84 9.24 -3.88
C ALA A 84 30.18 10.72 -4.15
N ALA A 85 31.40 11.03 -4.57
CA ALA A 85 31.79 12.39 -4.98
C ALA A 85 30.98 12.88 -6.20
N ASP A 86 30.78 12.01 -7.21
CA ASP A 86 30.01 12.35 -8.41
C ASP A 86 28.53 12.55 -8.08
N ALA A 87 27.96 11.71 -7.22
CA ALA A 87 26.59 11.87 -6.72
C ALA A 87 26.41 13.19 -5.95
N THR A 88 27.39 13.56 -5.12
CA THR A 88 27.39 14.84 -4.39
C THR A 88 27.46 16.03 -5.33
N ALA A 89 28.30 15.96 -6.37
CA ALA A 89 28.39 17.00 -7.39
C ALA A 89 27.11 17.12 -8.22
N LEU A 90 26.50 15.99 -8.62
CA LEU A 90 25.22 15.96 -9.32
C LEU A 90 24.09 16.62 -8.53
N ALA A 91 24.05 16.42 -7.21
CA ALA A 91 23.03 17.03 -6.35
C ALA A 91 23.06 18.58 -6.34
N GLN A 92 24.14 19.21 -6.83
CA GLN A 92 24.27 20.65 -6.98
C GLN A 92 23.96 21.16 -8.40
N GLN A 93 23.70 20.26 -9.36
CA GLN A 93 23.48 20.65 -10.75
C GLN A 93 22.04 21.16 -10.97
N PRO A 94 21.87 22.25 -11.73
CA PRO A 94 20.54 22.67 -12.17
C PRO A 94 19.83 21.54 -12.93
N GLY A 95 18.56 21.35 -12.63
CA GLY A 95 17.73 20.32 -13.27
C GLY A 95 17.71 18.97 -12.54
N ILE A 96 18.65 18.70 -11.62
CA ILE A 96 18.56 17.55 -10.72
C ILE A 96 17.64 17.91 -9.54
N VAL A 97 16.61 17.08 -9.32
CA VAL A 97 15.65 17.25 -8.23
C VAL A 97 15.85 16.24 -7.11
N GLN A 98 16.53 15.12 -7.38
CA GLN A 98 16.87 14.11 -6.38
C GLN A 98 18.07 13.26 -6.81
N VAL A 99 18.94 12.94 -5.86
CA VAL A 99 19.99 11.91 -5.93
C VAL A 99 19.82 11.02 -4.70
N TRP A 100 19.27 9.83 -4.90
CA TRP A 100 18.87 8.95 -3.80
C TRP A 100 19.75 7.72 -3.73
N TYR A 101 20.51 7.58 -2.64
CA TYR A 101 21.27 6.36 -2.38
C TYR A 101 20.32 5.19 -2.08
N VAL A 102 20.59 4.04 -2.70
CA VAL A 102 19.85 2.81 -2.49
C VAL A 102 20.82 1.72 -2.03
N PRO A 103 20.57 1.08 -0.87
CA PRO A 103 21.34 -0.08 -0.45
C PRO A 103 21.36 -1.15 -1.54
N ARG A 104 22.53 -1.75 -1.77
CA ARG A 104 22.73 -2.71 -2.88
C ARG A 104 21.69 -3.85 -2.92
N PRO A 105 21.29 -4.47 -1.79
CA PRO A 105 20.24 -5.51 -1.80
C PRO A 105 18.86 -5.01 -2.27
N LEU A 106 18.60 -3.70 -2.21
CA LEU A 106 17.34 -3.09 -2.60
C LEU A 106 17.31 -2.61 -4.05
N PHE A 107 18.47 -2.36 -4.65
CA PHE A 107 18.55 -1.68 -5.94
C PHE A 107 17.73 -2.37 -7.04
N GLY A 108 17.89 -3.69 -7.19
CA GLY A 108 17.12 -4.46 -8.17
C GLY A 108 15.61 -4.42 -7.92
N THR A 109 15.20 -4.47 -6.65
CA THR A 109 13.78 -4.38 -6.26
C THR A 109 13.18 -3.03 -6.65
N TYR A 110 13.87 -1.92 -6.35
CA TYR A 110 13.42 -0.59 -6.77
C TYR A 110 13.24 -0.49 -8.28
N VAL A 111 14.27 -0.86 -9.03
CA VAL A 111 14.27 -0.78 -10.49
C VAL A 111 13.12 -1.59 -11.08
N HIS A 112 13.01 -2.87 -10.70
CA HIS A 112 12.00 -3.77 -11.27
C HIS A 112 10.58 -3.38 -10.89
N VAL A 113 10.32 -2.92 -9.66
CA VAL A 113 8.97 -2.49 -9.25
C VAL A 113 8.57 -1.21 -9.98
N ILE A 114 9.47 -0.22 -10.09
CA ILE A 114 9.17 1.03 -10.79
C ILE A 114 8.96 0.79 -12.30
N GLN A 115 9.72 -0.12 -12.92
CA GLN A 115 9.47 -0.54 -14.30
C GLN A 115 8.17 -1.32 -14.45
N SER A 116 7.82 -2.17 -13.47
CA SER A 116 6.57 -2.91 -13.48
C SER A 116 5.37 -1.98 -13.43
N PHE A 117 5.44 -0.89 -12.65
CA PHE A 117 4.41 0.15 -12.67
C PHE A 117 4.24 0.75 -14.06
N GLN A 118 5.33 1.13 -14.75
CA GLN A 118 5.27 1.64 -16.12
C GLN A 118 4.58 0.67 -17.07
N TYR A 119 4.93 -0.62 -16.96
CA TYR A 119 4.30 -1.66 -17.76
C TYR A 119 2.81 -1.78 -17.44
N ILE A 120 2.42 -1.77 -16.16
CA ILE A 120 1.01 -1.82 -15.73
C ILE A 120 0.21 -0.66 -16.35
N GLU A 121 0.76 0.54 -16.42
CA GLU A 121 0.09 1.69 -17.04
C GLU A 121 -0.22 1.51 -18.52
N THR A 122 0.59 0.71 -19.21
CA THR A 122 0.32 0.36 -20.62
C THR A 122 -0.73 -0.72 -20.80
N MET A 123 -1.03 -1.50 -19.75
CA MET A 123 -1.84 -2.72 -19.84
C MET A 123 -3.20 -2.63 -19.14
N ALA A 124 -3.30 -1.85 -18.06
CA ALA A 124 -4.47 -1.78 -17.21
C ALA A 124 -5.12 -0.39 -17.22
N LYS A 125 -6.43 -0.35 -16.93
CA LYS A 125 -7.19 0.90 -16.86
C LYS A 125 -7.63 1.16 -15.43
N PRO A 126 -7.32 2.34 -14.85
CA PRO A 126 -7.77 2.68 -13.52
C PRO A 126 -9.30 2.86 -13.46
N PRO A 127 -9.94 2.65 -12.29
CA PRO A 127 -9.33 2.20 -11.05
C PRO A 127 -9.08 0.68 -11.04
N GLU A 128 -7.81 0.29 -10.92
CA GLU A 128 -7.35 -1.10 -10.85
C GLU A 128 -6.36 -1.23 -9.68
N PRO A 129 -6.45 -2.27 -8.85
CA PRO A 129 -5.47 -2.50 -7.81
C PRO A 129 -4.13 -3.01 -8.34
N VAL A 130 -3.05 -2.62 -7.66
CA VAL A 130 -1.72 -3.20 -7.81
C VAL A 130 -1.30 -3.80 -6.49
N ASN A 131 -1.23 -5.13 -6.45
CA ASN A 131 -0.81 -5.89 -5.27
C ASN A 131 0.73 -5.96 -5.20
N LEU A 132 1.27 -5.45 -4.10
CA LEU A 132 2.70 -5.53 -3.78
C LEU A 132 2.88 -6.37 -2.52
N SER A 133 2.88 -7.69 -2.72
CA SER A 133 3.17 -8.70 -1.68
C SER A 133 4.68 -8.82 -1.43
N LEU A 134 5.36 -7.67 -1.34
CA LEU A 134 6.80 -7.51 -1.22
C LEU A 134 7.12 -6.33 -0.28
N GLY A 135 8.36 -6.28 0.17
CA GLY A 135 8.93 -5.18 0.96
C GLY A 135 10.46 -5.27 0.94
N PRO A 136 11.16 -4.37 1.64
CA PRO A 136 12.60 -4.47 1.84
C PRO A 136 12.99 -5.84 2.44
N PRO A 137 14.14 -6.42 2.06
CA PRO A 137 14.62 -7.62 2.73
C PRO A 137 14.88 -7.34 4.21
N GLY A 138 14.71 -8.34 5.08
CA GLY A 138 14.91 -8.16 6.52
C GLY A 138 16.31 -7.67 6.90
N GLU A 139 17.31 -7.95 6.07
CA GLU A 139 18.73 -7.56 6.25
C GLU A 139 18.97 -6.06 6.26
N VAL A 140 18.07 -5.27 5.63
CA VAL A 140 18.19 -3.80 5.58
C VAL A 140 17.19 -3.11 6.50
N MET A 141 16.41 -3.87 7.28
CA MET A 141 15.43 -3.33 8.21
C MET A 141 16.05 -3.09 9.59
N PRO A 142 15.63 -2.05 10.33
CA PRO A 142 14.63 -1.06 9.95
C PRO A 142 15.14 -0.01 8.95
N LEU A 143 14.22 0.52 8.14
CA LEU A 143 14.44 1.69 7.29
C LEU A 143 13.52 2.83 7.73
N ASN A 144 14.05 4.05 7.69
CA ASN A 144 13.19 5.23 7.85
C ASN A 144 12.29 5.37 6.61
N SER A 145 11.03 5.74 6.82
CA SER A 145 10.13 6.08 5.73
C SER A 145 10.38 7.53 5.31
N HIS A 146 10.58 7.73 4.01
CA HIS A 146 10.78 9.05 3.42
C HIS A 146 9.73 9.24 2.33
N ILE A 147 8.92 10.30 2.44
CA ILE A 147 7.80 10.52 1.53
C ILE A 147 8.28 10.74 0.08
N GLU A 148 9.48 11.29 -0.07
CA GLU A 148 10.13 11.58 -1.33
C GLU A 148 10.95 10.42 -1.90
N GLU A 149 11.10 9.29 -1.19
CA GLU A 149 11.91 8.17 -1.70
C GLU A 149 11.38 7.71 -3.08
N PRO A 150 12.24 7.21 -3.98
CA PRO A 150 11.83 6.89 -5.35
C PRO A 150 10.65 5.91 -5.46
N MET A 151 10.53 4.96 -4.52
CA MET A 151 9.38 4.05 -4.47
C MET A 151 8.09 4.78 -4.11
N ASN A 152 8.13 5.67 -3.12
CA ASN A 152 6.97 6.44 -2.69
C ASN A 152 6.57 7.46 -3.76
N GLU A 153 7.52 8.07 -4.46
CA GLU A 153 7.20 8.89 -5.64
C GLU A 153 6.50 8.07 -6.73
N ALA A 154 6.99 6.86 -7.04
CA ALA A 154 6.39 6.01 -8.06
C ALA A 154 4.95 5.64 -7.69
N THR A 155 4.72 5.19 -6.45
CA THR A 155 3.38 4.84 -5.97
C THR A 155 2.45 6.06 -5.90
N ARG A 156 2.98 7.25 -5.54
CA ARG A 156 2.22 8.51 -5.56
C ARG A 156 1.72 8.84 -6.95
N ARG A 157 2.57 8.69 -7.97
CA ARG A 157 2.21 8.94 -9.38
C ARG A 157 1.18 7.92 -9.88
N MET A 158 1.33 6.65 -9.52
CA MET A 158 0.33 5.62 -9.83
C MET A 158 -1.03 5.92 -9.19
N SER A 159 -1.04 6.26 -7.90
CA SER A 159 -2.27 6.63 -7.18
C SER A 159 -2.92 7.90 -7.74
N ALA A 160 -2.12 8.90 -8.14
CA ALA A 160 -2.60 10.12 -8.79
C ALA A 160 -3.23 9.84 -10.18
N ARG A 161 -2.82 8.76 -10.84
CA ARG A 161 -3.42 8.27 -12.10
C ARG A 161 -4.61 7.35 -11.86
N GLY A 162 -5.01 7.13 -10.61
CA GLY A 162 -6.21 6.39 -10.23
C GLY A 162 -6.00 4.90 -9.94
N PHE A 163 -4.77 4.40 -9.97
CA PHE A 163 -4.47 3.04 -9.50
C PHE A 163 -4.59 2.95 -7.98
N ILE A 164 -4.88 1.75 -7.47
CA ILE A 164 -4.99 1.51 -6.02
C ILE A 164 -3.84 0.64 -5.57
N ILE A 165 -2.90 1.21 -4.83
CA ILE A 165 -1.68 0.52 -4.42
C ILE A 165 -1.91 -0.20 -3.09
N VAL A 166 -1.65 -1.51 -3.03
CA VAL A 166 -1.85 -2.33 -1.83
C VAL A 166 -0.53 -3.01 -1.47
N PHE A 167 0.00 -2.71 -0.28
CA PHE A 167 1.28 -3.23 0.20
C PHE A 167 1.14 -4.14 1.40
N ALA A 168 1.96 -5.18 1.42
CA ALA A 168 2.21 -5.97 2.61
C ALA A 168 2.96 -5.14 3.68
N ALA A 169 2.48 -5.17 4.93
CA ALA A 169 3.14 -4.53 6.07
C ALA A 169 4.52 -5.13 6.38
N GLY A 170 4.74 -6.39 6.00
CA GLY A 170 6.01 -7.10 6.16
C GLY A 170 5.96 -8.16 7.25
N ASN A 171 6.97 -9.04 7.21
CA ASN A 171 7.07 -10.24 8.05
C ASN A 171 8.16 -10.09 9.12
N TYR A 172 8.26 -8.91 9.76
CA TYR A 172 9.42 -8.55 10.58
C TYR A 172 9.18 -8.68 12.09
N TYR A 173 7.96 -8.98 12.54
CA TYR A 173 7.69 -9.03 13.97
C TYR A 173 8.29 -10.29 14.61
N ASN A 174 8.92 -10.11 15.77
CA ASN A 174 9.46 -11.19 16.57
C ASN A 174 8.81 -11.21 17.95
N SER A 175 8.09 -12.28 18.30
CA SER A 175 7.43 -12.37 19.61
C SER A 175 8.38 -12.57 20.79
N ILE A 176 9.61 -13.02 20.55
CA ILE A 176 10.65 -13.19 21.58
C ILE A 176 11.32 -11.84 21.87
N ALA A 177 11.56 -11.05 20.82
CA ALA A 177 12.10 -9.69 20.91
C ALA A 177 11.20 -8.73 20.13
N PRO A 178 10.06 -8.31 20.71
CA PRO A 178 9.10 -7.43 20.05
C PRO A 178 9.77 -6.15 19.53
N ASN A 179 9.47 -5.83 18.28
CA ASN A 179 10.06 -4.72 17.54
C ASN A 179 8.98 -3.85 16.88
N PRO A 180 8.07 -3.24 17.66
CA PRO A 180 7.04 -2.35 17.12
C PRO A 180 7.68 -1.15 16.38
N GLY A 181 7.07 -0.77 15.27
CA GLY A 181 7.57 0.26 14.36
C GLY A 181 8.49 -0.26 13.25
N VAL A 182 8.90 -1.53 13.29
CA VAL A 182 9.60 -2.17 12.16
C VAL A 182 8.55 -2.69 11.16
N ILE A 183 8.17 -1.81 10.24
CA ILE A 183 7.14 -2.03 9.22
C ILE A 183 7.70 -1.62 7.84
N ASN A 184 7.18 -2.24 6.78
CA ASN A 184 7.55 -1.91 5.40
C ASN A 184 7.37 -0.39 5.15
N PRO A 185 8.45 0.39 4.93
CA PRO A 185 8.36 1.84 4.76
C PRO A 185 7.54 2.25 3.54
N TRP A 186 7.45 1.39 2.52
CA TRP A 186 6.68 1.61 1.30
C TRP A 186 5.18 1.43 1.49
N CYS A 187 4.74 0.88 2.63
CA CYS A 187 3.32 0.76 2.97
C CYS A 187 2.80 1.97 3.76
N LEU A 188 3.67 2.82 4.30
CA LEU A 188 3.27 3.94 5.17
C LEU A 188 2.66 5.16 4.48
N PRO A 189 2.99 5.50 3.21
CA PRO A 189 2.39 6.66 2.56
C PRO A 189 0.86 6.62 2.55
N GLU A 190 0.23 7.76 2.74
CA GLU A 190 -1.23 7.82 2.89
C GLU A 190 -2.00 7.26 1.67
N TRP A 191 -1.41 7.40 0.47
CA TRP A 191 -1.98 6.98 -0.82
C TRP A 191 -1.85 5.49 -1.15
N VAL A 192 -1.29 4.68 -0.25
CA VAL A 192 -1.26 3.23 -0.37
C VAL A 192 -2.09 2.58 0.75
N ILE A 193 -2.49 1.33 0.57
CA ILE A 193 -3.17 0.54 1.59
C ILE A 193 -2.16 -0.42 2.21
N CYS A 194 -1.80 -0.22 3.48
CA CYS A 194 -0.91 -1.11 4.23
C CYS A 194 -1.68 -2.23 4.91
N VAL A 195 -1.27 -3.48 4.66
CA VAL A 195 -1.98 -4.68 5.09
C VAL A 195 -1.14 -5.57 6.00
N GLY A 196 -1.56 -5.72 7.24
CA GLY A 196 -1.02 -6.73 8.16
C GLY A 196 -1.75 -8.08 8.05
N ALA A 197 -1.22 -9.11 8.73
CA ALA A 197 -1.75 -10.47 8.70
C ALA A 197 -2.38 -10.87 10.03
N ALA A 198 -3.62 -11.33 9.95
CA ALA A 198 -4.38 -11.86 11.07
C ALA A 198 -4.89 -13.26 10.81
N ARG A 199 -5.31 -13.94 11.88
CA ARG A 199 -6.02 -15.22 11.81
C ARG A 199 -7.47 -14.96 11.38
N PRO A 200 -8.10 -15.91 10.64
CA PRO A 200 -9.48 -15.74 10.18
C PRO A 200 -10.51 -15.83 11.31
N ASP A 201 -10.12 -16.27 12.51
CA ASP A 201 -10.98 -16.35 13.70
C ASP A 201 -11.14 -15.02 14.44
N LEU A 202 -10.45 -13.96 14.00
CA LEU A 202 -10.41 -12.63 14.63
C LEU A 202 -9.83 -12.62 16.06
N LYS A 203 -9.23 -13.71 16.53
CA LYS A 203 -8.72 -13.85 17.89
C LYS A 203 -7.25 -13.49 18.04
N GLY A 204 -6.55 -13.24 16.93
CA GLY A 204 -5.15 -12.83 17.00
C GLY A 204 -4.50 -12.60 15.65
N LEU A 205 -3.31 -12.03 15.71
CA LEU A 205 -2.47 -11.80 14.54
C LEU A 205 -1.67 -13.06 14.16
N TRP A 206 -1.17 -13.08 12.93
CA TRP A 206 -0.05 -13.95 12.60
C TRP A 206 1.20 -13.47 13.35
N SER A 207 1.98 -14.41 13.91
CA SER A 207 3.12 -14.07 14.75
C SER A 207 4.20 -13.27 14.02
N GLY A 208 4.35 -13.43 12.70
CA GLY A 208 5.31 -12.67 11.91
C GLY A 208 4.82 -11.30 11.41
N SER A 209 3.54 -10.95 11.61
CA SER A 209 2.98 -9.71 11.04
C SER A 209 3.65 -8.49 11.66
N ALA A 210 4.28 -7.66 10.83
CA ALA A 210 4.82 -6.36 11.25
C ALA A 210 3.74 -5.51 11.93
N ARG A 211 4.17 -4.70 12.91
CA ARG A 211 3.31 -3.88 13.76
C ARG A 211 3.87 -2.47 13.85
N GLY A 212 3.00 -1.47 13.81
CA GLY A 212 3.34 -0.08 14.15
C GLY A 212 3.55 0.12 15.64
N LYS A 213 4.01 1.30 16.03
CA LYS A 213 4.10 1.73 17.43
C LYS A 213 2.73 2.24 17.87
N SER A 214 2.21 1.76 19.00
CA SER A 214 0.87 2.12 19.47
C SER A 214 0.68 3.63 19.71
N GLU A 215 1.76 4.36 19.97
CA GLU A 215 1.78 5.81 20.17
C GLU A 215 1.97 6.63 18.88
N ASP A 216 2.30 5.99 17.75
CA ASP A 216 2.59 6.65 16.48
C ASP A 216 1.70 6.12 15.34
N PRO A 217 0.52 6.76 15.11
CA PRO A 217 -0.41 6.39 14.04
C PRO A 217 0.19 6.39 12.63
N SER A 218 1.28 7.12 12.40
CA SER A 218 1.93 7.15 11.07
C SER A 218 2.55 5.80 10.71
N THR A 219 2.84 4.95 11.70
CA THR A 219 3.45 3.62 11.52
C THR A 219 2.44 2.47 11.51
N TRP A 220 1.15 2.75 11.71
CA TRP A 220 0.13 1.70 11.79
C TRP A 220 -0.20 1.15 10.40
N PRO A 221 -0.45 -0.17 10.27
CA PRO A 221 -1.13 -0.68 9.09
C PRO A 221 -2.52 -0.04 8.99
N ASP A 222 -3.08 0.02 7.79
CA ASP A 222 -4.43 0.57 7.64
C ASP A 222 -5.48 -0.48 8.05
N VAL A 223 -5.23 -1.74 7.72
CA VAL A 223 -6.10 -2.89 8.02
C VAL A 223 -5.29 -4.18 8.16
N VAL A 224 -5.93 -5.25 8.63
CA VAL A 224 -5.43 -6.62 8.54
C VAL A 224 -6.40 -7.51 7.77
N ALA A 225 -5.92 -8.64 7.27
CA ALA A 225 -6.77 -9.68 6.67
C ALA A 225 -6.21 -11.08 6.96
N ASN A 226 -6.92 -12.11 6.51
CA ASN A 226 -6.44 -13.49 6.70
C ASN A 226 -5.09 -13.69 5.99
N GLY A 227 -4.05 -13.92 6.79
CA GLY A 227 -2.71 -14.24 6.32
C GLY A 227 -2.14 -15.49 6.96
N VAL A 228 -2.97 -16.37 7.55
CA VAL A 228 -2.52 -17.61 8.21
C VAL A 228 -3.09 -18.80 7.45
N ASP A 229 -2.19 -19.70 7.05
CA ASP A 229 -2.48 -20.95 6.33
C ASP A 229 -3.46 -20.74 5.18
N VAL A 230 -3.16 -19.74 4.35
CA VAL A 230 -3.96 -19.43 3.17
C VAL A 230 -3.61 -20.43 2.08
N LEU A 231 -4.62 -21.22 1.70
CA LEU A 231 -4.56 -22.19 0.62
C LEU A 231 -4.51 -21.49 -0.74
N SER A 232 -3.45 -21.74 -1.50
CA SER A 232 -3.31 -21.22 -2.87
C SER A 232 -2.57 -22.19 -3.78
N ALA A 233 -2.52 -21.88 -5.07
CA ALA A 233 -1.74 -22.62 -6.06
C ALA A 233 -0.24 -22.58 -5.71
N TRP A 234 0.45 -23.68 -6.00
CA TRP A 234 1.88 -23.86 -5.85
C TRP A 234 2.51 -24.20 -7.21
N PRO A 235 3.68 -23.65 -7.56
CA PRO A 235 4.29 -23.90 -8.85
C PRO A 235 4.62 -25.39 -9.04
N ALA A 236 4.06 -26.02 -10.06
CA ALA A 236 4.26 -27.45 -10.33
C ALA A 236 5.74 -27.85 -10.52
N ALA A 237 6.56 -26.93 -11.03
CA ALA A 237 7.99 -27.14 -11.24
C ALA A 237 8.86 -26.93 -10.00
N THR A 238 8.29 -26.44 -8.88
CA THR A 238 9.04 -26.19 -7.64
C THR A 238 8.72 -27.28 -6.63
N PRO A 239 9.65 -28.20 -6.32
CA PRO A 239 9.40 -29.21 -5.30
C PRO A 239 9.22 -28.55 -3.94
N LYS A 240 8.22 -28.99 -3.18
CA LYS A 240 8.06 -28.59 -1.79
C LYS A 240 9.15 -29.23 -0.93
N THR A 241 9.60 -28.48 0.08
CA THR A 241 10.40 -29.03 1.18
C THR A 241 9.60 -30.08 1.95
N LEU A 242 10.27 -30.91 2.74
CA LEU A 242 9.60 -31.90 3.59
C LEU A 242 8.65 -31.21 4.57
N ASP A 243 9.14 -30.19 5.29
CA ASP A 243 8.37 -29.40 6.25
C ASP A 243 7.10 -28.81 5.63
N GLN A 244 7.18 -28.29 4.40
CA GLN A 244 6.01 -27.72 3.72
C GLN A 244 4.98 -28.81 3.38
N LYS A 245 5.43 -30.00 2.97
CA LYS A 245 4.52 -31.14 2.74
C LYS A 245 3.86 -31.55 4.06
N GLU A 246 4.64 -31.75 5.11
CA GLU A 246 4.12 -32.16 6.41
C GLU A 246 3.11 -31.14 6.97
N HIS A 247 3.39 -29.84 6.84
CA HIS A 247 2.46 -28.77 7.19
C HIS A 247 1.15 -28.84 6.40
N ASP A 248 1.25 -28.96 5.08
CA ASP A 248 0.08 -29.05 4.19
C ASP A 248 -0.77 -30.30 4.52
N GLU A 249 -0.13 -31.45 4.71
CA GLU A 249 -0.80 -32.73 4.99
C GLU A 249 -1.45 -32.79 6.37
N ALA A 250 -0.84 -32.14 7.37
CA ALA A 250 -1.41 -32.05 8.72
C ALA A 250 -2.71 -31.23 8.73
N SER A 251 -2.83 -30.24 7.84
CA SER A 251 -3.99 -29.34 7.81
C SER A 251 -5.27 -30.02 7.34
N GLU A 252 -6.31 -29.94 8.16
CA GLU A 252 -7.66 -30.39 7.80
C GLU A 252 -8.24 -29.60 6.61
N LEU A 253 -7.96 -28.30 6.54
CA LEU A 253 -8.41 -27.44 5.44
C LEU A 253 -7.87 -27.95 4.10
N PHE A 254 -6.58 -28.27 4.05
CA PHE A 254 -5.90 -28.76 2.85
C PHE A 254 -6.46 -30.12 2.43
N ARG A 255 -6.50 -31.08 3.35
CA ARG A 255 -7.01 -32.44 3.11
C ARG A 255 -8.47 -32.46 2.64
N LYS A 256 -9.31 -31.55 3.14
CA LYS A 256 -10.72 -31.46 2.73
C LYS A 256 -10.91 -30.79 1.36
N LYS A 257 -10.09 -29.81 1.02
CA LYS A 257 -10.31 -28.99 -0.18
C LYS A 257 -9.55 -29.47 -1.41
N ILE A 258 -8.41 -30.13 -1.24
CA ILE A 258 -7.53 -30.52 -2.34
C ILE A 258 -7.51 -32.06 -2.46
N PRO A 259 -7.90 -32.61 -3.63
CA PRO A 259 -7.72 -34.04 -3.92
C PRO A 259 -6.25 -34.47 -3.81
N LYS A 260 -5.99 -35.68 -3.31
CA LYS A 260 -4.64 -36.13 -2.97
C LYS A 260 -3.66 -36.08 -4.15
N GLU A 261 -4.15 -36.39 -5.34
CA GLU A 261 -3.41 -36.34 -6.60
C GLU A 261 -2.93 -34.92 -6.98
N LYS A 262 -3.55 -33.87 -6.42
CA LYS A 262 -3.20 -32.46 -6.66
C LYS A 262 -2.39 -31.83 -5.52
N TRP A 263 -1.99 -32.59 -4.51
CA TRP A 263 -1.31 -32.03 -3.33
C TRP A 263 0.00 -31.30 -3.65
N ASN A 264 0.67 -31.61 -4.78
CA ASN A 264 1.87 -30.89 -5.19
C ASN A 264 1.59 -29.57 -5.94
N GLU A 265 0.34 -29.29 -6.31
CA GLU A 265 -0.09 -28.10 -7.06
C GLU A 265 -0.67 -26.99 -6.17
N PHE A 266 -0.80 -27.24 -4.87
CA PHE A 266 -1.37 -26.29 -3.90
C PHE A 266 -0.55 -26.29 -2.63
N SER A 267 -0.53 -25.21 -1.87
CA SER A 267 0.13 -25.18 -0.56
C SER A 267 -0.57 -24.21 0.39
N LEU A 268 -0.33 -24.37 1.69
CA LEU A 268 -0.68 -23.41 2.72
C LEU A 268 0.50 -22.50 3.00
N MET A 269 0.27 -21.20 2.92
CA MET A 269 1.28 -20.21 3.25
C MET A 269 0.73 -19.20 4.25
N SER A 270 1.61 -18.69 5.11
CA SER A 270 1.32 -17.62 6.05
C SER A 270 2.21 -16.41 5.78
N GLY A 271 1.67 -15.21 5.93
CA GLY A 271 2.39 -13.97 5.69
C GLY A 271 1.49 -12.77 5.43
N THR A 272 2.05 -11.57 5.57
CA THR A 272 1.37 -10.34 5.12
C THR A 272 1.14 -10.36 3.60
N SER A 273 1.96 -11.08 2.84
CA SER A 273 1.77 -11.30 1.40
C SER A 273 0.43 -11.97 1.07
N GLN A 274 -0.01 -12.92 1.88
CA GLN A 274 -1.30 -13.61 1.71
C GLN A 274 -2.46 -12.71 2.12
N ALA A 275 -2.32 -11.97 3.22
CA ALA A 275 -3.32 -11.00 3.65
C ALA A 275 -3.50 -9.87 2.61
N THR A 276 -2.41 -9.38 2.02
CA THR A 276 -2.42 -8.34 0.97
C THR A 276 -3.20 -8.78 -0.25
N ALA A 277 -3.09 -10.06 -0.65
CA ALA A 277 -3.89 -10.61 -1.75
C ALA A 277 -5.39 -10.67 -1.41
N GLN A 278 -5.75 -10.99 -0.16
CA GLN A 278 -7.16 -10.97 0.29
C GLN A 278 -7.73 -9.54 0.26
N VAL A 279 -6.97 -8.55 0.74
CA VAL A 279 -7.37 -7.14 0.66
C VAL A 279 -7.43 -6.67 -0.78
N THR A 280 -6.51 -7.10 -1.64
CA THR A 280 -6.54 -6.79 -3.09
C THR A 280 -7.84 -7.27 -3.73
N ARG A 281 -8.31 -8.49 -3.40
CA ARG A 281 -9.63 -8.97 -3.87
C ARG A 281 -10.75 -8.04 -3.42
N ALA A 282 -10.76 -7.63 -2.15
CA ALA A 282 -11.76 -6.69 -1.64
C ALA A 282 -11.69 -5.33 -2.36
N VAL A 283 -10.47 -4.81 -2.61
CA VAL A 283 -10.24 -3.60 -3.40
C VAL A 283 -10.81 -3.75 -4.80
N SER A 284 -10.55 -4.85 -5.51
CA SER A 284 -11.11 -5.11 -6.85
C SER A 284 -12.64 -5.07 -6.84
N GLN A 285 -13.28 -5.64 -5.81
CA GLN A 285 -14.74 -5.61 -5.70
C GLN A 285 -15.28 -4.18 -5.53
N VAL A 286 -14.67 -3.40 -4.65
CA VAL A 286 -15.09 -2.01 -4.42
C VAL A 286 -14.79 -1.14 -5.63
N ALA A 287 -13.64 -1.33 -6.28
CA ALA A 287 -13.26 -0.63 -7.51
C ALA A 287 -14.27 -0.91 -8.64
N TYR A 288 -14.65 -2.18 -8.83
CA TYR A 288 -15.67 -2.55 -9.80
C TYR A 288 -17.01 -1.89 -9.49
N PHE A 289 -17.47 -1.92 -8.23
CA PHE A 289 -18.69 -1.22 -7.83
C PHE A 289 -18.63 0.28 -8.14
N ILE A 290 -17.52 0.95 -7.80
CA ILE A 290 -17.32 2.37 -8.06
C ILE A 290 -17.35 2.68 -9.55
N GLN A 291 -16.68 1.87 -10.40
CA GLN A 291 -16.74 2.03 -11.85
C GLN A 291 -18.18 1.99 -12.37
N GLN A 292 -18.98 1.04 -11.91
CA GLN A 292 -20.39 0.94 -12.31
C GLN A 292 -21.23 2.13 -11.80
N ALA A 293 -20.99 2.57 -10.57
CA ALA A 293 -21.65 3.75 -10.01
C ALA A 293 -21.31 5.03 -10.80
N ILE A 294 -20.04 5.24 -11.16
CA ILE A 294 -19.63 6.40 -11.98
C ILE A 294 -20.28 6.35 -13.36
N LEU A 295 -20.31 5.18 -14.01
CA LEU A 295 -20.95 5.02 -15.32
C LEU A 295 -22.44 5.34 -15.28
N ALA A 296 -23.10 5.14 -14.13
CA ALA A 296 -24.48 5.55 -13.91
C ALA A 296 -24.64 7.07 -13.67
N HIS A 297 -23.58 7.76 -13.24
CA HIS A 297 -23.56 9.20 -12.93
C HIS A 297 -22.42 9.94 -13.67
N PRO A 298 -22.44 10.01 -15.02
CA PRO A 298 -21.34 10.55 -15.82
C PRO A 298 -21.05 12.04 -15.58
N SER A 299 -21.95 12.76 -14.88
CA SER A 299 -21.82 14.17 -14.53
C SER A 299 -21.34 14.43 -13.08
N ALA A 300 -21.01 13.39 -12.31
CA ALA A 300 -20.56 13.54 -10.93
C ALA A 300 -19.28 14.38 -10.82
N GLN A 301 -19.30 15.41 -9.97
CA GLN A 301 -18.17 16.29 -9.70
C GLN A 301 -17.47 15.92 -8.38
N LEU A 302 -16.17 16.23 -8.27
CA LEU A 302 -15.42 16.01 -7.04
C LEU A 302 -16.13 16.68 -5.85
N GLY A 303 -16.22 15.94 -4.74
CA GLY A 303 -16.92 16.33 -3.53
C GLY A 303 -18.42 16.04 -3.51
N GLN A 304 -19.06 15.67 -4.63
CA GLN A 304 -20.49 15.33 -4.63
C GLN A 304 -20.73 13.97 -3.95
N PRO A 305 -21.84 13.79 -3.21
CA PRO A 305 -22.26 12.48 -2.73
C PRO A 305 -22.39 11.48 -3.88
N LEU A 306 -21.86 10.27 -3.70
CA LEU A 306 -21.94 9.20 -4.68
C LEU A 306 -22.94 8.12 -4.24
N PHE A 307 -22.78 7.61 -3.02
CA PHE A 307 -23.67 6.59 -2.45
C PHE A 307 -23.59 6.61 -0.92
N SER A 308 -24.53 5.92 -0.27
CA SER A 308 -24.48 5.70 1.18
C SER A 308 -24.58 4.23 1.55
N ILE A 309 -23.86 3.83 2.60
CA ILE A 309 -24.00 2.49 3.22
C ILE A 309 -24.29 2.64 4.70
N THR A 310 -24.92 1.64 5.29
CA THR A 310 -25.12 1.56 6.74
C THR A 310 -24.10 0.58 7.31
N ILE A 311 -23.18 1.08 8.14
CA ILE A 311 -22.20 0.27 8.83
C ILE A 311 -22.75 -0.13 10.21
N PRO A 312 -22.83 -1.44 10.53
CA PRO A 312 -23.20 -1.90 11.86
C PRO A 312 -22.40 -1.24 12.97
N GLN A 313 -23.06 -0.90 14.07
CA GLN A 313 -22.42 -0.13 15.16
C GLN A 313 -21.24 -0.89 15.80
N ASP A 314 -21.27 -2.21 15.81
CA ASP A 314 -20.21 -3.08 16.31
C ASP A 314 -18.97 -3.14 15.39
N ARG A 315 -19.08 -2.62 14.16
CA ARG A 315 -17.99 -2.52 13.18
C ARG A 315 -17.30 -1.17 13.16
N LEU A 316 -17.93 -0.13 13.70
CA LEU A 316 -17.28 1.17 13.78
C LEU A 316 -16.12 1.07 14.76
N ALA A 317 -14.90 1.16 14.22
CA ALA A 317 -13.70 1.23 15.05
C ALA A 317 -13.88 2.35 16.08
N ALA A 318 -13.54 2.07 17.34
CA ALA A 318 -13.50 3.09 18.38
C ALA A 318 -12.58 4.20 17.88
N THR A 319 -13.12 5.41 17.79
CA THR A 319 -12.46 6.62 17.26
C THR A 319 -11.02 6.71 17.77
N GLY A 320 -10.07 6.70 16.84
CA GLY A 320 -8.63 6.61 17.12
C GLY A 320 -7.79 6.32 15.89
N HIS A 321 -8.42 5.97 14.76
CA HIS A 321 -7.77 5.83 13.46
C HIS A 321 -7.27 7.14 12.87
N LYS A 322 -6.37 7.02 11.88
CA LYS A 322 -5.91 8.13 11.03
C LYS A 322 -7.10 8.98 10.55
N LEU A 323 -6.85 10.26 10.26
CA LEU A 323 -7.86 11.19 9.75
C LEU A 323 -8.67 10.56 8.61
N ARG A 324 -10.00 10.68 8.69
CA ARG A 324 -10.93 10.18 7.68
C ARG A 324 -10.63 10.83 6.32
N LEU A 325 -10.43 10.02 5.28
CA LEU A 325 -10.03 10.47 3.96
C LEU A 325 -11.19 11.02 3.12
N THR A 326 -12.41 10.51 3.34
CA THR A 326 -13.63 10.93 2.65
C THR A 326 -14.90 10.43 3.34
N GLY A 327 -16.04 10.95 2.92
CA GLY A 327 -17.38 10.54 3.35
C GLY A 327 -17.81 11.16 4.68
N ASP A 328 -19.10 11.37 4.82
CA ASP A 328 -19.69 12.02 5.98
C ASP A 328 -20.39 10.99 6.87
N LEU A 329 -20.12 11.06 8.17
CA LEU A 329 -20.87 10.29 9.16
C LEU A 329 -22.24 10.92 9.35
N GLY A 330 -23.28 10.18 8.98
CA GLY A 330 -24.67 10.55 9.19
C GLY A 330 -25.17 10.18 10.58
N ALA A 331 -26.49 10.18 10.72
CA ALA A 331 -27.15 9.80 11.96
C ALA A 331 -26.88 8.33 12.34
N LYS A 332 -26.72 8.09 13.64
CA LYS A 332 -26.84 6.76 14.22
C LYS A 332 -28.30 6.30 14.12
N THR A 333 -28.52 5.13 13.53
CA THR A 333 -29.80 4.43 13.48
C THR A 333 -29.74 3.18 14.35
N ALA A 334 -30.87 2.48 14.51
CA ALA A 334 -30.89 1.18 15.18
C ALA A 334 -30.02 0.12 14.46
N ASP A 335 -29.84 0.27 13.14
CA ASP A 335 -29.11 -0.67 12.29
C ASP A 335 -27.61 -0.35 12.15
N GLY A 336 -27.17 0.84 12.59
CA GLY A 336 -25.78 1.27 12.48
C GLY A 336 -25.60 2.76 12.23
N VAL A 337 -24.49 3.14 11.61
CA VAL A 337 -24.23 4.52 11.15
C VAL A 337 -24.32 4.58 9.65
N VAL A 338 -25.12 5.51 9.13
CA VAL A 338 -25.15 5.82 7.71
C VAL A 338 -23.90 6.62 7.36
N ILE A 339 -23.15 6.16 6.37
CA ILE A 339 -21.98 6.86 5.84
C ILE A 339 -22.28 7.23 4.40
N THR A 340 -22.19 8.52 4.08
CA THR A 340 -22.36 9.03 2.72
C THR A 340 -20.99 9.30 2.11
N TYR A 341 -20.58 8.49 1.15
CA TYR A 341 -19.30 8.68 0.46
C TYR A 341 -19.41 9.73 -0.63
N ARG A 342 -18.36 10.54 -0.75
CA ARG A 342 -18.24 11.58 -1.76
C ARG A 342 -17.27 11.16 -2.85
N TRP A 343 -17.51 11.65 -4.06
CA TRP A 343 -16.61 11.46 -5.18
C TRP A 343 -15.27 12.15 -4.92
N VAL A 344 -14.20 11.36 -4.82
CA VAL A 344 -12.81 11.79 -4.59
C VAL A 344 -11.90 10.85 -5.38
N GLU A 345 -10.57 10.97 -5.24
CA GLU A 345 -9.63 10.03 -5.84
C GLU A 345 -9.97 8.57 -5.47
N PRO A 346 -9.98 7.63 -6.43
CA PRO A 346 -10.44 6.25 -6.18
C PRO A 346 -9.73 5.56 -5.00
N TRP A 347 -8.43 5.79 -4.84
CA TRP A 347 -7.67 5.20 -3.74
C TRP A 347 -8.16 5.69 -2.36
N ARG A 348 -8.53 6.97 -2.22
CA ARG A 348 -9.05 7.54 -0.95
C ARG A 348 -10.37 6.91 -0.60
N LEU A 349 -11.26 6.84 -1.60
CA LEU A 349 -12.59 6.27 -1.44
C LEU A 349 -12.51 4.80 -1.02
N ILE A 350 -11.74 3.99 -1.75
CA ILE A 350 -11.64 2.56 -1.47
C ILE A 350 -10.95 2.31 -0.13
N LYS A 351 -9.83 2.99 0.17
CA LYS A 351 -9.14 2.86 1.45
C LYS A 351 -10.07 3.20 2.61
N GLN A 352 -10.85 4.28 2.50
CA GLN A 352 -11.81 4.63 3.56
C GLN A 352 -12.91 3.59 3.72
N ILE A 353 -13.44 3.04 2.62
CA ILE A 353 -14.43 1.96 2.69
C ILE A 353 -13.87 0.75 3.42
N LEU A 354 -12.63 0.35 3.14
CA LEU A 354 -12.00 -0.76 3.85
C LEU A 354 -11.84 -0.49 5.35
N ILE A 355 -11.42 0.73 5.71
CA ILE A 355 -11.31 1.17 7.11
C ILE A 355 -12.67 1.13 7.82
N ASP A 356 -13.72 1.67 7.18
CA ASP A 356 -15.05 1.77 7.77
C ASP A 356 -15.77 0.41 7.89
N THR A 357 -15.42 -0.54 7.02
CA THR A 357 -16.06 -1.86 6.96
C THR A 357 -15.28 -2.97 7.67
N ALA A 358 -14.05 -2.68 8.08
CA ALA A 358 -13.20 -3.59 8.83
C ALA A 358 -13.89 -4.03 10.14
N ILE A 359 -13.67 -5.28 10.54
CA ILE A 359 -14.20 -5.83 11.78
C ILE A 359 -13.21 -5.52 12.90
N PRO A 360 -13.59 -4.76 13.94
CA PRO A 360 -12.68 -4.43 15.03
C PRO A 360 -12.16 -5.69 15.74
N MET A 361 -10.85 -5.77 15.92
CA MET A 361 -10.20 -6.80 16.73
C MET A 361 -9.93 -6.23 18.13
N LYS A 362 -10.93 -6.33 19.01
CA LYS A 362 -11.01 -5.59 20.30
C LYS A 362 -9.87 -5.86 21.28
N ASP A 363 -9.22 -7.02 21.15
CA ASP A 363 -8.10 -7.44 22.01
C ASP A 363 -6.74 -7.00 21.44
N ASN A 364 -6.72 -6.20 20.37
CA ASN A 364 -5.52 -5.73 19.70
C ASN A 364 -5.47 -4.21 19.62
N SER A 365 -4.25 -3.66 19.70
CA SER A 365 -4.08 -2.21 19.55
C SER A 365 -4.15 -1.79 18.07
N PRO A 366 -4.53 -0.54 17.76
CA PRO A 366 -4.53 -0.04 16.39
C PRO A 366 -3.16 -0.15 15.68
N GLY A 367 -2.05 -0.07 16.42
CA GLY A 367 -0.71 -0.30 15.86
C GLY A 367 -0.49 -1.73 15.36
N GLU A 368 -1.27 -2.69 15.83
CA GLU A 368 -1.20 -4.09 15.38
C GLU A 368 -2.15 -4.36 14.21
N VAL A 369 -3.40 -3.88 14.31
CA VAL A 369 -4.48 -4.31 13.41
C VAL A 369 -5.00 -3.23 12.47
N GLY A 370 -4.50 -2.00 12.59
CA GLY A 370 -5.10 -0.87 11.91
C GLY A 370 -6.57 -0.77 12.30
N ALA A 371 -7.45 -0.58 11.32
CA ALA A 371 -8.90 -0.44 11.54
C ALA A 371 -9.58 -1.77 11.91
N GLY A 372 -8.85 -2.88 11.78
CA GLY A 372 -9.32 -4.22 12.05
C GLY A 372 -9.27 -5.09 10.81
N PHE A 373 -10.08 -6.15 10.84
CA PHE A 373 -10.04 -7.23 9.86
C PHE A 373 -10.94 -6.96 8.66
N VAL A 374 -10.37 -6.90 7.47
CA VAL A 374 -11.12 -6.87 6.21
C VAL A 374 -11.59 -8.29 5.87
N SER A 375 -12.92 -8.47 5.80
CA SER A 375 -13.54 -9.71 5.30
C SER A 375 -14.02 -9.50 3.86
N PRO A 376 -13.39 -10.16 2.87
CA PRO A 376 -13.88 -10.14 1.49
C PRO A 376 -15.34 -10.56 1.37
N GLU A 377 -15.83 -11.49 2.19
CA GLU A 377 -17.23 -11.93 2.17
C GLU A 377 -18.20 -10.84 2.63
N TYR A 378 -17.78 -9.97 3.55
CA TYR A 378 -18.58 -8.80 3.91
C TYR A 378 -18.59 -7.77 2.79
N ILE A 379 -17.43 -7.49 2.18
CA ILE A 379 -17.32 -6.60 1.02
C ILE A 379 -18.19 -7.13 -0.13
N ASP A 380 -18.15 -8.42 -0.41
CA ASP A 380 -18.98 -9.05 -1.44
C ASP A 380 -20.49 -8.88 -1.15
N ARG A 381 -20.89 -8.98 0.12
CA ARG A 381 -22.28 -8.75 0.52
C ARG A 381 -22.70 -7.30 0.44
N GLN A 382 -21.79 -6.33 0.58
CA GLN A 382 -22.14 -4.90 0.50
C GLN A 382 -22.10 -4.38 -0.93
N PHE A 383 -21.16 -4.86 -1.74
CA PHE A 383 -20.80 -4.29 -3.04
C PHE A 383 -21.00 -5.27 -4.21
N GLY A 384 -21.54 -6.46 -3.95
CA GLY A 384 -21.78 -7.51 -4.96
C GLY A 384 -20.61 -8.46 -5.15
N GLN A 385 -20.68 -9.36 -6.14
CA GLN A 385 -19.61 -10.32 -6.44
C GLN A 385 -19.05 -10.11 -7.85
N TYR A 386 -17.77 -9.78 -7.93
CA TYR A 386 -17.00 -9.60 -9.15
C TYR A 386 -16.79 -10.95 -9.84
N GLY A 387 -16.94 -10.99 -11.16
CA GLY A 387 -16.73 -12.19 -11.96
C GLY A 387 -17.82 -13.27 -11.84
N ARG A 388 -18.96 -12.99 -11.21
CA ARG A 388 -20.14 -13.88 -11.21
C ARG A 388 -21.31 -13.28 -11.99
N ALA A 389 -21.95 -14.10 -12.82
CA ALA A 389 -23.14 -13.74 -13.58
C ALA A 389 -24.41 -14.37 -12.95
N PRO A 390 -25.57 -13.65 -12.90
CA PRO A 390 -25.69 -12.23 -13.19
C PRO A 390 -24.90 -11.42 -12.15
N VAL A 391 -24.36 -10.27 -12.57
CA VAL A 391 -23.63 -9.38 -11.67
C VAL A 391 -24.62 -8.92 -10.61
N ALA A 392 -24.53 -9.52 -9.43
CA ALA A 392 -25.34 -9.15 -8.28
C ALA A 392 -24.73 -7.90 -7.66
N ILE A 393 -24.73 -6.79 -8.39
CA ILE A 393 -24.66 -5.48 -7.74
C ILE A 393 -25.95 -5.43 -6.94
N LEU A 394 -25.87 -5.53 -5.61
CA LEU A 394 -27.05 -5.21 -4.81
C LEU A 394 -27.55 -3.87 -5.32
N PRO A 395 -28.86 -3.66 -5.55
CA PRO A 395 -29.37 -2.34 -5.90
C PRO A 395 -28.96 -1.38 -4.79
N VAL A 396 -27.80 -0.76 -4.95
CA VAL A 396 -27.23 0.13 -3.97
C VAL A 396 -28.05 1.39 -4.05
N LYS A 397 -28.25 1.99 -2.88
CA LYS A 397 -28.73 3.34 -2.66
C LYS A 397 -27.75 4.36 -3.30
N ALA A 398 -27.49 4.24 -4.60
CA ALA A 398 -26.92 5.30 -5.40
C ALA A 398 -27.86 6.48 -5.20
N LEU A 399 -27.30 7.60 -4.74
CA LEU A 399 -28.11 8.80 -4.58
C LEU A 399 -28.44 9.29 -6.00
N PRO A 400 -29.73 9.57 -6.31
CA PRO A 400 -30.15 9.98 -7.65
C PRO A 400 -29.42 11.22 -8.14
#